data_AF-A0A221SYF6-F1
#
_entry.id   AF-A0A221SYF6-F1
#
_cell.length_a   1.000
_cell.length_b   1.000
_cell.length_c   1.000
_cell.angle_alpha   90.00
_cell.angle_beta   90.00
_cell.angle_gamma   90.00
#
_symmetry.space_group_name_H-M   'P 1'
#
loop_
_entity.id
_entity.type
_entity.pdbx_description
1 polymer ?
#
loop_
_entity_poly.entity_id
_entity_poly.type
_entity_poly.pdbx_seq_one_letter_code
_entity_poly.pdbx_strand_id
1 'polypeptide(L)'
;MRALDTIAESIRLGSAHPTKILNTLIEVENEGGLGAVRRIERQLSLGTAALRQRQHPHADLSQTWLGAARAYLITQAERKHAV
;
A
#
# COMPACT_ATOMS: atom_id res chain seq x y z
N MET A 1 -4.07 -1.30 12.79
CA MET A 1 -4.85 -2.48 12.32
C MET A 1 -5.79 -2.13 11.15
N ARG A 2 -6.41 -0.93 11.15
CA ARG A 2 -7.35 -0.44 10.11
C ARG A 2 -6.84 -0.37 8.65
N ALA A 3 -5.54 -0.18 8.44
CA ALA A 3 -5.00 0.04 7.10
C ALA A 3 -5.04 -1.23 6.21
N LEU A 4 -4.68 -2.40 6.76
CA LEU A 4 -4.76 -3.66 6.02
C LEU A 4 -6.21 -4.02 5.69
N ASP A 5 -7.14 -3.75 6.60
CA ASP A 5 -8.58 -3.95 6.36
C ASP A 5 -9.09 -3.06 5.23
N THR A 6 -8.70 -1.78 5.23
CA THR A 6 -9.02 -0.82 4.17
C THR A 6 -8.47 -1.27 2.81
N ILE A 7 -7.22 -1.72 2.78
CA ILE A 7 -6.57 -2.23 1.58
C ILE A 7 -7.30 -3.50 1.10
N ALA A 8 -7.54 -4.47 1.98
CA ALA A 8 -8.21 -5.71 1.65
C ALA A 8 -9.64 -5.46 1.13
N GLU A 9 -10.39 -4.57 1.76
CA GLU A 9 -11.70 -4.14 1.30
C GLU A 9 -11.65 -3.54 -0.10
N SER A 10 -10.72 -2.60 -0.35
CA SER A 10 -10.59 -2.01 -1.68
C SER A 10 -10.26 -3.04 -2.77
N ILE A 11 -9.39 -4.02 -2.46
CA ILE A 11 -9.05 -5.13 -3.38
C ILE A 11 -10.26 -6.04 -3.59
N ARG A 12 -11.04 -6.34 -2.55
CA ARG A 12 -12.27 -7.14 -2.68
C ARG A 12 -13.31 -6.43 -3.56
N LEU A 13 -13.49 -5.13 -3.37
CA LEU A 13 -14.43 -4.32 -4.13
C LEU A 13 -13.94 -3.97 -5.54
N GLY A 14 -12.64 -4.15 -5.83
CA GLY A 14 -12.06 -3.85 -7.13
C GLY A 14 -11.93 -2.35 -7.42
N SER A 15 -11.97 -1.50 -6.39
CA SER A 15 -11.89 -0.05 -6.55
C SER A 15 -11.11 0.61 -5.40
N ALA A 16 -10.26 1.58 -5.75
CA ALA A 16 -9.60 2.47 -4.81
C ALA A 16 -9.41 3.86 -5.43
N HIS A 17 -9.91 4.89 -4.76
CA HIS A 17 -9.65 6.27 -5.17
C HIS A 17 -8.21 6.67 -4.79
N PRO A 18 -7.44 7.40 -5.64
CA PRO A 18 -6.06 7.80 -5.35
C PRO A 18 -5.89 8.51 -4.00
N THR A 19 -6.82 9.40 -3.64
CA THR A 19 -6.82 10.09 -2.34
C THR A 19 -6.94 9.10 -1.17
N LYS A 20 -7.75 8.04 -1.31
CA LYS A 20 -7.89 7.03 -0.26
C LYS A 20 -6.59 6.26 -0.08
N ILE A 21 -5.91 5.92 -1.19
CA ILE A 21 -4.60 5.28 -1.16
C ILE A 21 -3.59 6.13 -0.39
N LEU A 22 -3.46 7.41 -0.77
CA LEU A 22 -2.49 8.31 -0.16
C LEU A 22 -2.79 8.56 1.33
N ASN A 23 -4.06 8.82 1.66
CA ASN A 23 -4.47 9.05 3.05
C ASN A 23 -4.17 7.83 3.93
N THR A 24 -4.45 6.62 3.45
CA THR A 24 -4.11 5.40 4.20
C THR A 24 -2.61 5.25 4.42
N LEU A 25 -1.76 5.60 3.45
CA LEU A 25 -0.30 5.55 3.63
C LEU A 25 0.20 6.60 4.62
N ILE A 26 -0.36 7.82 4.58
CA ILE A 26 -0.06 8.88 5.56
C ILE A 26 -0.49 8.45 6.97
N GLU A 27 -1.68 7.89 7.12
CA GLU A 27 -2.17 7.37 8.41
C GLU A 27 -1.24 6.29 8.98
N VAL A 28 -0.81 5.33 8.13
CA VAL A 28 0.14 4.29 8.53
C VAL A 28 1.48 4.89 8.97
N GLU A 29 2.00 5.90 8.25
CA GLU A 29 3.21 6.60 8.65
C GLU A 29 3.01 7.34 9.98
N ASN A 30 1.90 8.03 10.17
CA ASN A 30 1.63 8.77 11.40
C ASN A 30 1.53 7.83 12.61
N GLU A 31 0.96 6.63 12.44
CA GLU A 31 0.82 5.65 13.52
C GLU A 31 2.14 4.93 13.89
N GLY A 32 3.07 4.74 12.95
CA GLY A 32 4.23 3.88 13.19
C GLY A 32 5.48 4.20 12.38
N GLY A 33 5.57 5.42 11.86
CA GLY A 33 6.63 5.91 11.00
C GLY A 33 6.74 5.17 9.66
N LEU A 34 7.79 5.49 8.90
CA LEU A 34 8.12 4.81 7.65
C LEU A 34 8.33 3.30 7.82
N GLY A 35 8.69 2.84 9.03
CA GLY A 35 8.80 1.41 9.34
C GLY A 35 7.46 0.68 9.20
N ALA A 36 6.34 1.32 9.55
CA ALA A 36 5.01 0.78 9.35
C ALA A 36 4.63 0.70 7.87
N VAL A 37 4.95 1.74 7.09
CA VAL A 37 4.73 1.74 5.63
C VAL A 37 5.54 0.61 4.95
N ARG A 38 6.79 0.39 5.37
CA ARG A 38 7.61 -0.74 4.89
C ARG A 38 7.01 -2.11 5.23
N ARG A 39 6.32 -2.26 6.38
CA ARG A 39 5.62 -3.51 6.71
C ARG A 39 4.42 -3.73 5.79
N ILE A 40 3.66 -2.68 5.49
CA ILE A 40 2.55 -2.74 4.53
C ILE A 40 3.06 -3.08 3.13
N GLU A 41 4.13 -2.45 2.66
CA GLU A 41 4.76 -2.78 1.36
C GLU A 41 5.12 -4.27 1.26
N ARG A 42 5.75 -4.84 2.29
CA ARG A 42 6.09 -6.27 2.30
C ARG A 42 4.85 -7.18 2.27
N GLN A 43 3.82 -6.84 3.06
CA GLN A 43 2.55 -7.57 3.06
C GLN A 43 1.87 -7.50 1.68
N LEU A 44 1.84 -6.33 1.06
CA LEU A 44 1.33 -6.13 -0.30
C LEU A 44 2.13 -6.91 -1.33
N SER A 45 3.46 -6.98 -1.22
CA SER A 45 4.30 -7.75 -2.13
C SER A 45 3.97 -9.24 -2.08
N LEU A 46 3.84 -9.81 -0.89
CA LEU A 46 3.44 -11.21 -0.70
C LEU A 46 2.01 -11.45 -1.17
N GLY A 47 1.08 -10.57 -0.79
CA GLY A 47 -0.33 -10.65 -1.18
C GLY A 47 -0.55 -10.55 -2.68
N THR A 48 0.13 -9.61 -3.35
CA THR A 48 0.03 -9.43 -4.81
C THR A 48 0.51 -10.68 -5.55
N ALA A 49 1.62 -11.29 -5.10
CA ALA A 49 2.12 -12.53 -5.69
C ALA A 49 1.10 -13.67 -5.55
N ALA A 50 0.52 -13.85 -4.36
CA ALA A 50 -0.50 -14.87 -4.11
C ALA A 50 -1.79 -14.64 -4.91
N LEU A 51 -2.25 -13.39 -5.04
CA LEU A 51 -3.43 -13.03 -5.83
C LEU A 51 -3.20 -13.31 -7.32
N ARG A 52 -2.02 -13.01 -7.85
CA ARG A 52 -1.65 -13.32 -9.24
C ARG A 52 -1.61 -14.82 -9.52
N GLN A 53 -1.00 -15.60 -8.63
CA GLN A 53 -0.96 -17.07 -8.75
C GLN A 53 -2.36 -17.68 -8.80
N ARG A 54 -3.31 -17.09 -8.07
CA ARG A 54 -4.71 -17.50 -8.04
C ARG A 54 -5.57 -16.87 -9.14
N GLN A 55 -4.97 -16.07 -10.02
CA GLN A 55 -5.69 -15.31 -11.06
C GLN A 55 -6.87 -14.49 -10.49
N HIS A 56 -6.68 -13.89 -9.32
CA HIS A 56 -7.72 -13.10 -8.67
C HIS A 56 -8.10 -11.90 -9.57
N PRO A 57 -9.40 -11.61 -9.77
CA PRO A 57 -9.87 -10.61 -10.72
C PRO A 57 -9.31 -9.20 -10.47
N HIS A 58 -8.95 -8.89 -9.21
CA HIS A 58 -8.44 -7.58 -8.81
C HIS A 58 -6.95 -7.62 -8.41
N ALA A 59 -6.17 -8.56 -8.95
CA ALA A 59 -4.73 -8.64 -8.69
C ALA A 59 -3.99 -7.34 -9.09
N ASP A 60 -4.44 -6.66 -10.13
CA ASP A 60 -3.87 -5.38 -10.57
C ASP A 60 -4.11 -4.26 -9.57
N LEU A 61 -5.24 -4.26 -8.86
CA LEU A 61 -5.48 -3.28 -7.80
C LEU A 61 -4.54 -3.50 -6.60
N SER A 62 -4.24 -4.77 -6.28
CA SER A 62 -3.21 -5.08 -5.27
C SER A 62 -1.82 -4.59 -5.72
N GLN A 63 -1.51 -4.73 -7.02
CA GLN A 63 -0.28 -4.19 -7.60
C GLN A 63 -0.24 -2.64 -7.56
N THR A 64 -1.37 -1.97 -7.76
CA THR A 64 -1.48 -0.50 -7.62
C THR A 64 -1.17 -0.05 -6.20
N TRP A 65 -1.73 -0.74 -5.19
CA TRP A 65 -1.39 -0.48 -3.79
C TRP A 65 0.10 -0.69 -3.50
N LEU A 66 0.69 -1.77 -4.02
CA LEU A 66 2.11 -2.05 -3.87
C LEU A 66 2.97 -0.95 -4.52
N GLY A 67 2.62 -0.52 -5.73
CA GLY A 67 3.29 0.57 -6.45
C GLY A 67 3.21 1.89 -5.68
N ALA A 68 2.03 2.24 -5.16
CA ALA A 68 1.82 3.44 -4.36
C ALA A 68 2.64 3.43 -3.06
N ALA A 69 2.67 2.31 -2.34
CA ALA A 69 3.47 2.17 -1.12
C ALA A 69 4.98 2.36 -1.39
N ARG A 70 5.47 1.82 -2.51
CA ARG A 70 6.88 2.00 -2.94
C ARG A 70 7.18 3.44 -3.33
N ALA A 71 6.33 4.05 -4.15
CA ALA A 71 6.47 5.45 -4.55
C ALA A 71 6.49 6.36 -3.31
N TYR A 72 5.58 6.15 -2.37
CA TYR A 72 5.52 6.89 -1.12
C TYR A 72 6.84 6.79 -0.31
N LEU A 73 7.38 5.57 -0.17
CA LEU A 73 8.64 5.35 0.54
C LEU A 73 9.83 6.04 -0.14
N ILE A 74 9.88 6.06 -1.48
CA ILE A 74 10.91 6.77 -2.25
C ILE A 74 10.80 8.27 -1.99
N THR A 75 9.61 8.86 -2.17
CA THR A 75 9.38 10.29 -1.96
C THR A 75 9.74 10.73 -0.53
N GLN A 76 9.42 9.92 0.48
CA GLN A 76 9.78 10.26 1.87
C GLN A 76 11.28 10.08 2.15
N ALA A 77 11.95 9.14 1.48
CA ALA A 77 13.40 9.02 1.56
C ALA A 77 14.07 10.26 0.95
N GLU A 78 13.62 10.73 -0.22
CA GLU A 78 14.13 11.95 -0.86
C GLU A 78 13.93 13.19 0.03
N ARG A 79 12.75 13.35 0.64
CA ARG A 79 12.48 14.45 1.58
C ARG A 79 13.43 14.49 2.77
N LYS A 80 13.81 13.32 3.32
CA LYS A 80 14.75 13.26 4.45
C LYS A 80 16.19 13.62 4.10
N HIS A 81 16.59 13.50 2.83
CA HIS A 81 17.94 13.91 2.40
C HIS A 81 18.02 15.40 2.01
N ALA A 82 16.88 16.06 1.85
CA ALA A 82 16.79 17.47 1.47
C ALA A 82 16.76 18.43 2.69
N VAL A 83 16.84 17.90 3.92
CA VAL A 83 16.84 18.62 5.21
C VAL A 83 18.19 18.45 5.87
#